data_AF-A0A429YSA9-F1
#
_entry.id   AF-A0A429YSA9-F1
#
_cell.length_a   1.000
_cell.length_b   1.000
_cell.length_c   1.000
_cell.angle_alpha   90.00
_cell.angle_beta   90.00
_cell.angle_gamma   90.00
#
_symmetry.space_group_name_H-M   'P 1'
#
loop_
_entity.id
_entity.type
_entity.pdbx_description
1 polymer ?
#
loop_
_entity_poly.entity_id
_entity_poly.type
_entity_poly.pdbx_seq_one_letter_code
_entity_poly.pdbx_strand_id
1 'polypeptide(L)'
;MSAEEDRLARAGDYVLGLMDEAERLRAEADMAADPAFRADVEQLSARMAALDDTAGRDPVPDSLWAAIEARLDEQPADHAPAASATQPSQAAPVVDLAARRRAG
;
A
#
# COMPACT_ATOMS: atom_id res chain seq x y z
N MET A 1 -1.86 28.28 9.56
CA MET A 1 -1.27 27.10 8.89
C MET A 1 -1.67 27.19 7.43
N SER A 2 -0.78 26.84 6.52
CA SER A 2 -1.09 26.86 5.09
C SER A 2 -1.95 25.66 4.71
N ALA A 3 -2.72 25.75 3.61
CA ALA A 3 -3.53 24.62 3.14
C ALA A 3 -2.69 23.36 2.82
N GLU A 4 -1.40 23.55 2.51
CA GLU A 4 -0.45 22.46 2.32
C GLU A 4 0.00 21.83 3.64
N GLU A 5 0.31 22.65 4.65
CA GLU A 5 0.62 22.16 5.99
C GLU A 5 -0.54 21.37 6.60
N ASP A 6 -1.78 21.85 6.43
CA ASP A 6 -2.97 21.17 6.92
C ASP A 6 -3.18 19.82 6.20
N ARG A 7 -2.91 19.76 4.90
CA ARG A 7 -3.01 18.54 4.11
C ARG A 7 -1.95 17.51 4.52
N LEU A 8 -0.72 17.95 4.74
CA LEU A 8 0.37 17.09 5.22
C LEU A 8 0.12 16.58 6.64
N ALA A 9 -0.41 17.41 7.54
CA ALA A 9 -0.77 16.99 8.90
C ALA A 9 -1.83 15.87 8.86
N ARG A 10 -2.89 16.06 8.06
CA ARG A 10 -3.92 15.04 7.85
C ARG A 10 -3.38 13.75 7.25
N ALA A 11 -2.46 13.84 6.29
CA ALA A 11 -1.83 12.66 5.70
C ALA A 11 -1.03 11.88 6.76
N GLY A 12 -0.36 12.61 7.67
CA GLY A 12 0.30 12.06 8.85
C GLY A 12 -0.63 11.29 9.76
N ASP A 13 -1.72 11.92 10.19
CA ASP A 13 -2.69 11.28 11.09
C ASP A 13 -3.30 10.03 10.46
N TYR A 14 -3.54 10.04 9.15
CA TYR A 14 -4.04 8.88 8.41
C TYR A 14 -3.00 7.75 8.36
N VAL A 15 -1.76 8.02 7.92
CA VAL A 15 -0.69 7.01 7.76
C VAL A 15 -0.31 6.38 9.10
N LEU A 16 -0.31 7.15 10.19
CA LEU A 16 0.03 6.68 11.52
C LEU A 16 -1.16 6.01 12.24
N GLY A 17 -2.35 5.98 11.64
CA GLY A 17 -3.55 5.37 12.22
C GLY A 17 -4.08 6.13 13.45
N LEU A 18 -3.91 7.45 13.50
CA LEU A 18 -4.36 8.31 14.60
C LEU A 18 -5.81 8.79 14.44
N MET A 19 -6.38 8.59 13.26
CA MET A 19 -7.76 8.94 12.93
C MET A 19 -8.77 7.95 13.49
N ASP A 20 -9.92 8.44 13.93
CA ASP A 20 -11.08 7.59 14.20
C ASP A 20 -11.70 7.02 12.91
N GLU A 21 -12.67 6.12 13.03
CA GLU A 21 -13.30 5.48 11.86
C GLU A 21 -13.96 6.47 10.90
N ALA A 22 -14.61 7.51 11.43
CA ALA A 22 -15.29 8.51 10.61
C ALA A 22 -14.30 9.47 9.93
N GLU A 23 -13.21 9.81 10.59
CA GLU A 23 -12.08 10.56 10.03
C GLU A 23 -11.36 9.78 8.93
N ARG A 24 -11.12 8.49 9.18
CA ARG A 24 -10.50 7.57 8.22
C ARG A 24 -11.34 7.45 6.94
N LEU A 25 -12.65 7.20 7.06
CA LEU A 25 -13.55 7.13 5.91
C LEU A 25 -13.60 8.43 5.11
N ARG A 26 -13.56 9.58 5.79
CA ARG A 26 -13.46 10.89 5.13
C ARG A 26 -12.13 11.06 4.40
N ALA A 27 -11.02 10.69 5.02
CA ALA A 27 -9.71 10.72 4.38
C ALA A 27 -9.65 9.81 3.15
N GLU A 28 -10.26 8.62 3.20
CA GLU A 28 -10.38 7.71 2.04
C GLU A 28 -11.20 8.33 0.90
N ALA A 29 -12.34 8.95 1.21
CA ALA A 29 -13.15 9.67 0.22
C ALA A 29 -12.39 10.87 -0.38
N ASP A 30 -11.66 11.63 0.44
CA ASP A 30 -10.84 12.76 0.01
C ASP A 30 -9.68 12.28 -0.89
N MET A 31 -9.01 11.17 -0.54
CA MET A 31 -7.97 10.58 -1.39
C MET A 31 -8.51 10.17 -2.77
N ALA A 32 -9.78 9.77 -2.88
CA ALA A 32 -10.38 9.48 -4.17
C ALA A 32 -10.55 10.75 -5.01
N ALA A 33 -10.89 11.88 -4.39
CA ALA A 33 -11.18 13.15 -5.04
C ALA A 33 -9.94 14.06 -5.27
N ASP A 34 -8.95 14.03 -4.38
CA ASP A 34 -7.78 14.90 -4.36
C ASP A 34 -6.48 14.12 -4.61
N PRO A 35 -5.91 14.20 -5.83
CA PRO A 35 -4.64 13.55 -6.16
C PRO A 35 -3.44 14.08 -5.35
N ALA A 36 -3.47 15.34 -4.91
CA ALA A 36 -2.36 15.91 -4.14
C ALA A 36 -2.34 15.33 -2.71
N PHE A 37 -3.50 15.21 -2.08
CA PHE A 37 -3.62 14.53 -0.78
C PHE A 37 -3.19 13.07 -0.87
N ARG A 38 -3.60 12.36 -1.93
CA ARG A 38 -3.17 10.97 -2.17
C ARG A 38 -1.64 10.86 -2.32
N ALA A 39 -1.02 11.76 -3.07
CA ALA A 39 0.43 11.77 -3.24
C ALA A 39 1.17 12.02 -1.91
N ASP A 40 0.66 12.90 -1.05
CA ASP A 40 1.22 13.15 0.27
C ASP A 40 1.13 11.91 1.18
N VAL A 41 -0.01 11.20 1.16
CA VAL A 41 -0.20 9.94 1.89
C VAL A 41 0.76 8.86 1.39
N GLU A 42 0.88 8.68 0.06
CA GLU A 42 1.79 7.71 -0.55
C GLU A 42 3.25 8.00 -0.19
N GLN A 43 3.68 9.27 -0.30
CA GLN A 43 5.04 9.68 0.03
C GLN A 43 5.35 9.41 1.50
N LEU A 44 4.43 9.75 2.41
CA LEU A 44 4.64 9.55 3.83
C LEU A 44 4.62 8.08 4.20
N SER A 45 3.70 7.28 3.62
CA SER A 45 3.65 5.83 3.81
C SER A 45 4.97 5.17 3.39
N ALA A 46 5.52 5.53 2.22
CA ALA A 46 6.81 5.01 1.77
C ALA A 46 7.96 5.39 2.72
N ARG A 47 7.95 6.61 3.26
CA ARG A 47 8.93 7.05 4.26
C ARG A 47 8.83 6.26 5.56
N MET A 48 7.61 5.95 6.01
CA MET A 48 7.38 5.17 7.23
C MET A 48 7.70 3.68 7.03
N ALA A 49 7.49 3.12 5.84
CA ALA A 49 7.84 1.73 5.53
C ALA A 49 9.33 1.44 5.74
N ALA A 50 10.21 2.42 5.47
CA ALA A 50 11.63 2.31 5.76
C ALA A 50 11.95 2.12 7.27
N LEU A 51 11.03 2.46 8.17
CA LEU A 51 11.16 2.18 9.60
C LEU A 51 10.85 0.71 9.91
N ASP A 52 9.92 0.08 9.19
CA ASP A 52 9.59 -1.34 9.35
C ASP A 52 10.77 -2.24 8.96
N ASP A 53 11.56 -1.83 7.96
CA ASP A 53 12.81 -2.51 7.58
C ASP A 53 13.85 -2.57 8.72
N THR A 54 13.71 -1.72 9.74
CA THR A 54 14.57 -1.71 10.93
C THR A 54 14.05 -2.63 12.04
N ALA A 55 12.81 -3.12 11.92
CA ALA A 55 12.22 -4.05 12.88
C ALA A 55 12.76 -5.47 12.66
N GLY A 56 13.00 -6.17 13.77
CA GLY A 56 13.31 -7.60 13.73
C GLY A 56 12.08 -8.42 13.36
N ARG A 57 12.28 -9.58 12.72
CA ARG A 57 11.20 -10.54 12.49
C ARG A 57 10.95 -11.36 13.75
N ASP A 58 9.72 -11.33 14.24
CA ASP A 58 9.26 -12.22 15.29
C ASP A 58 8.77 -13.57 14.71
N PRO A 59 9.03 -14.69 15.41
CA PRO A 59 8.49 -15.99 15.00
C PRO A 59 6.97 -16.01 15.15
N VAL A 60 6.27 -16.57 14.16
CA VAL A 60 4.83 -16.80 14.18
C VAL A 60 4.53 -18.30 14.25
N PRO A 61 3.37 -18.73 14.78
CA PRO A 61 2.98 -20.14 14.75
C PRO A 61 2.85 -20.66 13.31
N ASP A 62 3.28 -21.90 13.07
CA ASP A 62 3.19 -22.53 11.73
C ASP A 62 1.76 -22.59 11.18
N SER A 63 0.76 -22.65 12.07
CA SER A 63 -0.66 -22.69 11.72
C SER A 63 -1.23 -21.33 11.29
N LEU A 64 -0.52 -20.22 11.51
CA LEU A 64 -1.04 -18.87 11.24
C LEU A 64 -1.39 -18.70 9.77
N TRP A 65 -0.54 -19.17 8.85
CA TRP A 65 -0.78 -19.04 7.42
C TRP A 65 -2.01 -19.82 6.97
N ALA A 66 -2.16 -21.07 7.42
CA ALA A 66 -3.34 -21.87 7.12
C ALA A 66 -4.64 -21.23 7.64
N ALA A 67 -4.58 -20.57 8.81
CA ALA A 67 -5.73 -19.85 9.37
C ALA A 67 -6.09 -18.58 8.57
N ILE A 68 -5.09 -17.89 8.00
CA ILE A 68 -5.31 -16.73 7.12
C ILE A 68 -5.97 -17.20 5.82
N GLU A 69 -5.45 -18.23 5.18
CA GLU A 69 -5.99 -18.78 3.93
C GLU A 69 -7.45 -19.22 4.07
N ALA A 70 -7.76 -20.02 5.10
CA ALA A 70 -9.13 -20.47 5.36
C ALA A 70 -10.11 -19.30 5.52
N ARG A 71 -9.72 -18.24 6.24
CA ARG A 71 -10.59 -17.07 6.46
C ARG A 71 -10.77 -16.22 5.20
N LEU A 72 -9.78 -16.19 4.30
CA LEU A 72 -9.93 -15.51 3.00
C LEU A 72 -10.90 -16.27 2.09
N ASP A 73 -10.85 -17.61 2.09
CA ASP A 73 -11.76 -18.46 1.29
C ASP A 73 -13.22 -18.42 1.78
N GLU A 74 -13.43 -18.17 3.08
CA GLU A 74 -14.76 -18.05 3.69
C GLU A 74 -15.45 -16.69 3.46
N GLN A 75 -14.71 -15.66 3.05
CA GLN A 75 -15.28 -14.34 2.78
C GLN A 75 -16.01 -14.37 1.43
N PRO A 76 -17.30 -13.97 1.37
CA PRO A 76 -17.96 -13.72 0.10
C PRO A 76 -17.13 -12.71 -0.70
N ALA A 77 -16.96 -12.92 -2.00
CA ALA A 77 -16.23 -12.03 -2.89
C ALA A 77 -16.95 -10.68 -3.13
N ASP A 78 -17.54 -10.08 -2.09
CA ASP A 78 -18.20 -8.77 -2.09
C ASP A 78 -17.19 -7.61 -2.18
N HIS A 79 -15.90 -7.90 -2.33
CA HIS A 79 -14.91 -6.92 -2.73
C HIS A 79 -15.14 -6.61 -4.21
N ALA A 80 -16.02 -5.62 -4.49
CA ALA A 80 -15.97 -4.91 -5.74
C ALA A 80 -14.49 -4.55 -5.98
N PRO A 81 -13.91 -4.87 -7.15
CA PRO A 81 -12.51 -4.58 -7.39
C PRO A 81 -12.37 -3.06 -7.23
N ALA A 82 -11.67 -2.63 -6.18
CA ALA A 82 -11.12 -1.28 -6.12
C ALA A 82 -10.39 -1.13 -7.45
N ALA A 83 -10.93 -0.27 -8.32
CA ALA A 83 -10.55 -0.18 -9.71
C ALA A 83 -9.02 -0.18 -9.80
N SER A 84 -8.46 -1.36 -10.10
CA SER A 84 -7.06 -1.50 -10.34
C SER A 84 -6.84 -0.71 -11.62
N ALA A 85 -6.37 0.52 -11.48
CA ALA A 85 -5.47 1.09 -12.46
C ALA A 85 -4.13 0.31 -12.43
N THR A 86 -4.22 -1.01 -12.53
CA THR A 86 -3.19 -1.85 -13.13
C THR A 86 -3.79 -2.24 -14.46
N GLN A 87 -3.72 -1.30 -15.40
CA GLN A 87 -3.54 -1.70 -16.78
C GLN A 87 -2.42 -2.76 -16.77
N PRO A 88 -2.55 -3.91 -17.45
CA PRO A 88 -1.43 -4.80 -17.64
C PRO A 88 -0.36 -3.98 -18.36
N SER A 89 0.65 -3.53 -17.61
CA SER A 89 1.89 -3.07 -18.20
C SER A 89 2.38 -4.26 -19.01
N GLN A 90 2.25 -4.13 -20.33
CA GLN A 90 2.61 -5.17 -21.28
C GLN A 90 3.98 -5.69 -20.86
N ALA A 91 4.06 -7.02 -20.68
CA ALA A 91 5.25 -7.71 -20.24
C ALA A 91 6.47 -7.15 -20.97
N ALA A 92 7.29 -6.39 -20.24
CA ALA A 92 8.60 -6.01 -20.72
C ALA A 92 9.33 -7.31 -21.07
N PRO A 93 9.99 -7.42 -22.25
CA PRO A 93 10.67 -8.65 -22.61
C PRO A 93 11.74 -8.91 -21.57
N VAL A 94 11.61 -10.05 -20.87
CA VAL A 94 12.61 -10.54 -19.93
C VAL A 94 13.97 -10.57 -20.66
N VAL A 95 14.92 -9.77 -20.18
CA VAL A 95 16.25 -9.71 -20.78
C VAL A 95 17.00 -10.99 -20.43
N ASP A 96 17.35 -11.78 -21.45
CA ASP A 96 18.17 -12.98 -21.28
C ASP A 96 19.62 -12.59 -20.91
N LEU A 97 19.93 -12.69 -19.62
CA LEU A 97 21.25 -12.41 -19.05
C LEU A 97 22.30 -13.47 -19.45
N ALA A 98 21.89 -14.67 -19.87
CA ALA A 98 22.80 -15.72 -20.34
C ALA A 98 23.27 -15.45 -21.78
N ALA A 99 22.44 -14.79 -22.60
CA ALA A 99 22.85 -14.32 -23.92
C ALA A 99 23.91 -13.20 -23.83
N ARG A 100 23.80 -12.31 -22.84
CA ARG A 100 24.76 -11.21 -22.62
C ARG A 100 26.16 -11.66 -22.21
N ARG A 101 26.31 -12.81 -21.57
CA ARG A 101 27.64 -13.34 -21.17
C ARG A 101 28.42 -14.00 -22.31
N ARG A 102 27.78 -14.32 -23.43
CA ARG A 102 28.44 -14.95 -24.60
C ARG A 102 28.91 -13.95 -25.66
N ALA A 103 28.62 -12.67 -25.49
CA ALA A 103 28.94 -11.60 -26.44
C ALA A 103 30.02 -10.63 -25.93
N GLY A 104 30.76 -10.97 -24.89
CA GLY A 104 31.93 -10.24 -24.39
C GLY A 104 33.11 -11.19 -24.24
#